data_AF-A0A9W8D839-F1
#
_entry.id   AF-A0A9W8D839-F1
#
_cell.length_a   1.000
_cell.length_b   1.000
_cell.length_c   1.000
_cell.angle_alpha   90.00
_cell.angle_beta   90.00
_cell.angle_gamma   90.00
#
_symmetry.space_group_name_H-M   'P 1'
#
loop_
_entity.id
_entity.type
_entity.pdbx_description
1 polymer ?
#
loop_
_entity_poly.entity_id
_entity_poly.type
_entity_poly.pdbx_seq_one_letter_code
_entity_poly.pdbx_strand_id
1 'polypeptide(L)'
;MTTRHIRDPASYSVSQKKETLRALHRQARHLDKKWSLSCKPDEYFLLNMIPILGDSMSTILAVQYLRQIHSSFALPPEVENKFVRNVIIHAGGSIVPLVGWLFRRVFGVNMRNYKVLEKYVMSVDPDSESIEADSVTGLIN
;
A
#
# COMPACT_ATOMS: atom_id res chain seq x y z
N MET A 1 -21.65 15.51 4.42
CA MET A 1 -20.61 15.56 5.47
C MET A 1 -21.11 14.75 6.66
N THR A 2 -20.60 13.53 6.85
CA THR A 2 -21.03 12.66 7.96
C THR A 2 -20.19 13.02 9.18
N THR A 3 -20.79 13.68 10.17
CA THR A 3 -20.16 13.95 11.47
C THR A 3 -19.82 12.62 12.13
N ARG A 4 -18.55 12.20 12.09
CA ARG A 4 -18.11 11.04 12.87
C ARG A 4 -18.21 11.41 14.33
N HIS A 5 -19.14 10.79 15.05
CA HIS A 5 -19.07 10.71 16.51
C HIS A 5 -17.68 10.17 16.86
N ILE A 6 -16.84 11.02 17.46
CA ILE A 6 -15.55 10.63 18.01
C ILE A 6 -15.89 9.72 19.19
N ARG A 7 -15.66 8.43 19.02
CA ARG A 7 -15.91 7.41 20.04
C ARG A 7 -14.70 7.42 20.97
N ASP A 8 -14.85 7.96 22.17
CA ASP A 8 -13.80 7.94 23.18
C ASP A 8 -13.64 6.48 23.68
N PRO A 9 -12.45 5.87 23.56
CA PRO A 9 -12.23 4.52 24.07
C PRO A 9 -12.45 4.39 25.58
N ALA A 10 -12.35 5.47 26.35
CA ALA A 10 -12.58 5.44 27.80
C ALA A 10 -14.07 5.25 28.17
N SER A 11 -15.00 5.54 27.26
CA SER A 11 -16.45 5.45 27.55
C SER A 11 -17.06 4.06 27.30
N TYR A 12 -16.29 3.08 26.83
CA TYR A 12 -16.79 1.74 26.48
C TYR A 12 -16.53 0.72 27.57
N SER A 13 -17.43 -0.24 27.73
CA SER A 13 -17.17 -1.41 28.57
C SER A 13 -16.12 -2.33 27.92
N VAL A 14 -15.41 -3.13 28.73
CA VAL A 14 -14.38 -4.09 28.27
C VAL A 14 -14.91 -5.00 27.15
N SER A 15 -16.14 -5.49 27.28
CA SER A 15 -16.81 -6.33 26.26
C SER A 15 -17.00 -5.60 24.93
N GLN A 16 -17.43 -4.33 24.99
CA GLN A 16 -17.64 -3.49 23.79
C GLN A 16 -16.32 -3.12 23.11
N LYS A 17 -15.25 -2.86 23.89
CA LYS A 17 -13.90 -2.63 23.35
C LYS A 17 -13.40 -3.85 22.58
N LYS A 18 -13.52 -5.04 23.18
CA LYS A 18 -13.10 -6.31 22.56
C LYS A 18 -13.86 -6.62 21.28
N GLU A 19 -15.17 -6.38 21.25
CA GLU A 19 -15.99 -6.57 20.06
C GLU A 19 -15.60 -5.58 18.95
N THR A 20 -15.40 -4.30 19.30
CA THR A 20 -14.98 -3.26 18.36
C THR A 20 -13.59 -3.53 17.79
N LEU A 21 -12.62 -3.93 18.62
CA LEU A 21 -11.29 -4.33 18.18
C LEU A 21 -11.34 -5.56 17.26
N ARG A 22 -12.16 -6.57 17.58
CA ARG A 22 -12.36 -7.73 16.69
C ARG A 22 -12.95 -7.34 15.33
N ALA A 23 -13.91 -6.41 15.31
CA ALA A 23 -14.49 -5.91 14.07
C ALA A 23 -13.44 -5.16 13.23
N LEU A 24 -12.66 -4.27 13.85
CA LEU A 24 -11.58 -3.52 13.20
C LEU A 24 -10.44 -4.42 12.73
N HIS A 25 -10.10 -5.46 13.50
CA HIS A 25 -9.12 -6.47 13.10
C HIS A 25 -9.57 -7.19 11.83
N ARG A 26 -10.84 -7.64 11.79
CA ARG A 26 -11.41 -8.30 10.60
C ARG A 26 -11.41 -7.36 9.40
N GLN A 27 -11.73 -6.08 9.59
CA GLN A 27 -11.70 -5.08 8.52
C GLN A 27 -10.28 -4.80 8.03
N ALA A 28 -9.32 -4.58 8.93
CA ALA A 28 -7.92 -4.37 8.58
C ALA A 28 -7.34 -5.60 7.86
N ARG A 29 -7.62 -6.80 8.38
CA ARG A 29 -7.25 -8.07 7.73
C ARG A 29 -7.91 -8.20 6.38
N HIS A 30 -9.18 -7.84 6.23
CA HIS A 30 -9.88 -7.92 4.95
C HIS A 30 -9.33 -6.92 3.93
N LEU A 31 -9.03 -5.69 4.34
CA LEU A 31 -8.44 -4.66 3.49
C LEU A 31 -7.02 -5.03 3.04
N ASP A 32 -6.24 -5.66 3.91
CA ASP A 32 -4.90 -6.17 3.55
C ASP A 32 -4.94 -7.52 2.81
N LYS A 33 -5.95 -8.37 3.06
CA LYS A 33 -6.11 -9.71 2.45
C LYS A 33 -6.93 -9.72 1.17
N LYS A 34 -7.67 -8.65 0.84
CA LYS A 34 -8.51 -8.54 -0.38
C LYS A 34 -7.74 -8.68 -1.70
N TRP A 35 -6.43 -8.88 -1.67
CA TRP A 35 -5.63 -9.25 -2.84
C TRP A 35 -4.93 -10.62 -2.77
N SER A 36 -5.29 -11.52 -1.86
CA SER A 36 -4.58 -12.80 -1.75
C SER A 36 -5.21 -13.97 -2.51
N LEU A 37 -6.41 -13.86 -3.11
CA LEU A 37 -7.09 -15.06 -3.65
C LEU A 37 -7.85 -14.90 -4.99
N SER A 38 -7.47 -13.95 -5.83
CA SER A 38 -7.83 -14.05 -7.25
C SER A 38 -6.92 -13.14 -8.08
N CYS A 39 -6.25 -13.73 -9.07
CA CYS A 39 -5.63 -13.01 -10.17
C CYS A 39 -6.71 -12.38 -11.06
N LYS A 40 -7.50 -11.45 -10.51
CA LYS A 40 -8.34 -10.55 -11.30
C LYS A 40 -7.70 -9.17 -11.19
N PRO A 41 -7.30 -8.54 -12.31
CA PRO A 41 -6.79 -7.18 -12.27
C PRO A 41 -7.85 -6.28 -11.63
N ASP A 42 -7.46 -5.49 -10.63
CA ASP A 42 -8.34 -4.49 -10.02
C ASP A 42 -8.67 -3.39 -11.00
N GLU A 43 -9.78 -2.73 -10.75
CA GLU A 43 -10.18 -1.53 -11.46
C GLU A 43 -9.06 -0.47 -11.36
N TYR A 44 -8.29 -0.47 -10.26
CA TYR A 44 -7.06 0.31 -10.11
C TYR A 44 -5.83 -0.29 -10.83
N PHE A 45 -5.80 -1.58 -11.18
CA PHE A 45 -4.75 -2.17 -12.04
C PHE A 45 -4.90 -1.69 -13.48
N LEU A 46 -6.13 -1.62 -14.01
CA LEU A 46 -6.41 -1.01 -15.31
C LEU A 46 -6.05 0.48 -15.32
N LEU A 47 -6.38 1.22 -14.27
CA LEU A 47 -5.99 2.63 -14.12
C LEU A 47 -4.46 2.84 -14.04
N ASN A 48 -3.72 1.88 -13.48
CA ASN A 48 -2.25 1.91 -13.41
C ASN A 48 -1.54 1.23 -14.60
N MET A 49 -2.25 0.46 -15.43
CA MET A 49 -1.75 -0.09 -16.70
C MET A 49 -1.80 0.91 -17.85
N ILE A 50 -2.75 1.85 -17.84
CA ILE A 50 -2.81 2.94 -18.82
C ILE A 50 -1.52 3.80 -18.80
N PRO A 51 -0.93 4.13 -17.63
CA PRO A 51 0.43 4.68 -17.53
C PRO A 51 1.48 3.79 -18.17
N ILE A 52 1.50 2.49 -17.87
CA ILE A 52 2.57 1.57 -18.33
C ILE A 52 2.49 1.34 -19.84
N LEU A 53 1.30 1.14 -20.41
CA LEU A 53 1.12 1.00 -21.85
C LEU A 53 1.34 2.31 -22.60
N GLY A 54 0.86 3.43 -22.03
CA GLY A 54 1.09 4.77 -22.57
C GLY A 54 2.58 5.11 -22.63
N ASP A 55 3.33 4.78 -21.57
CA ASP A 55 4.78 5.03 -21.53
C ASP A 55 5.61 4.02 -22.32
N SER A 56 5.10 2.81 -22.49
CA SER A 56 5.74 1.84 -23.40
C SER A 56 5.75 2.40 -24.83
N MET A 57 4.63 2.97 -25.28
CA MET A 57 4.52 3.53 -26.63
C MET A 57 5.37 4.79 -26.81
N SER A 58 5.41 5.69 -25.81
CA SER A 58 6.27 6.89 -25.85
C SER A 58 7.76 6.52 -25.85
N THR A 59 8.15 5.50 -25.08
CA THR A 59 9.52 4.97 -25.05
C THR A 59 9.88 4.29 -26.38
N ILE A 60 8.96 3.52 -26.97
CA ILE A 60 9.15 2.90 -28.30
C ILE A 60 9.33 3.98 -29.37
N LEU A 61 8.52 5.04 -29.36
CA LEU A 61 8.64 6.17 -30.28
C LEU A 61 9.96 6.91 -30.10
N ALA A 62 10.40 7.15 -28.85
CA ALA A 62 11.68 7.77 -28.57
C ALA A 62 12.87 6.94 -29.06
N VAL A 63 12.81 5.61 -28.91
CA VAL A 63 13.84 4.68 -29.43
C VAL A 63 13.83 4.63 -30.96
N GLN A 64 12.65 4.61 -31.60
CA GLN A 64 12.55 4.70 -33.06
C GLN A 64 13.12 6.01 -33.60
N TYR A 65 12.83 7.13 -32.94
CA TYR A 65 13.38 8.43 -33.30
C TYR A 65 14.91 8.45 -33.19
N LEU A 66 15.48 7.87 -32.13
CA LEU A 66 16.94 7.69 -32.01
C LEU A 66 17.50 6.90 -33.19
N ARG A 67 16.90 5.74 -33.51
CA ARG A 67 17.33 4.91 -34.65
C ARG A 67 17.27 5.66 -35.98
N GLN A 68 16.25 6.50 -36.18
CA GLN A 68 16.12 7.32 -37.37
C GLN A 68 17.22 8.37 -37.47
N ILE A 69 17.59 9.02 -36.35
CA ILE A 69 18.72 9.96 -36.31
C ILE A 69 20.04 9.23 -36.61
N HIS A 70 20.28 8.08 -35.99
CA HIS A 70 21.48 7.27 -36.24
C HIS A 70 21.59 6.76 -37.68
N SER A 71 20.45 6.48 -38.33
CA SER A 71 20.40 6.11 -39.75
C SER A 71 20.67 7.29 -40.68
N SER A 72 20.40 8.52 -40.22
CA SER A 72 20.51 9.73 -41.04
C SER A 72 21.81 10.50 -40.79
N PHE A 73 22.40 10.42 -39.60
CA PHE A 73 23.55 11.21 -39.16
C PHE A 73 24.49 10.39 -38.26
N ALA A 74 25.80 10.49 -38.52
CA ALA A 74 26.81 10.00 -37.59
C ALA A 74 26.94 10.98 -36.41
N LEU A 75 26.49 10.55 -35.22
CA LEU A 75 26.55 11.36 -34.01
C LEU A 75 27.87 11.14 -33.26
N PRO A 76 28.48 12.18 -32.67
CA PRO A 76 29.54 12.01 -31.68
C PRO A 76 29.02 11.22 -30.46
N PRO A 77 29.86 10.36 -29.85
CA PRO A 77 29.44 9.49 -28.74
C PRO A 77 28.93 10.27 -27.52
N GLU A 78 29.39 11.50 -27.30
CA GLU A 78 28.89 12.37 -26.22
C GLU A 78 27.44 12.83 -26.43
N VAL A 79 27.01 12.99 -27.69
CA VAL A 79 25.65 13.41 -28.03
C VAL A 79 24.71 12.20 -27.95
N GLU A 80 25.16 11.04 -28.45
CA GLU A 80 24.43 9.77 -28.33
C GLU A 80 24.18 9.40 -26.85
N ASN A 81 25.19 9.54 -26.00
CA ASN A 81 25.04 9.24 -24.58
C ASN A 81 24.03 10.16 -23.88
N LYS A 82 23.92 11.43 -24.30
CA LYS A 82 22.87 12.35 -23.82
C LYS A 82 21.48 11.89 -24.25
N PHE A 83 21.33 11.44 -25.50
CA PHE A 83 20.06 10.92 -26.01
C PHE A 83 19.60 9.66 -25.27
N VAL A 84 20.51 8.69 -25.09
CA VAL A 84 20.24 7.46 -24.34
C VAL A 84 19.87 7.79 -22.88
N ARG A 85 20.59 8.70 -22.24
CA ARG A 85 20.27 9.14 -20.87
C ARG A 85 18.88 9.75 -20.77
N ASN A 86 18.46 10.55 -21.74
CA ASN A 86 17.12 11.15 -21.73
C ASN A 86 16.02 10.08 -21.83
N VAL A 87 16.21 9.05 -22.67
CA VAL A 87 15.29 7.91 -22.77
C VAL A 87 15.26 7.11 -21.47
N ILE A 88 16.41 6.90 -20.82
CA ILE A 88 16.48 6.21 -19.52
C ILE A 88 15.77 7.00 -18.41
N ILE A 89 15.97 8.33 -18.34
CA ILE A 89 15.29 9.18 -17.35
C ILE A 89 13.77 9.16 -17.58
N HIS A 90 13.33 9.25 -18.84
CA HIS A 90 11.92 9.15 -19.22
C HIS A 90 11.34 7.82 -18.73
N ALA A 91 11.94 6.70 -19.14
CA ALA A 91 11.52 5.35 -18.76
C ALA A 91 11.60 5.09 -17.23
N GLY A 92 12.56 5.70 -16.54
CA GLY A 92 12.70 5.60 -15.09
C GLY A 92 11.60 6.34 -14.33
N GLY A 93 11.23 7.54 -14.80
CA GLY A 93 10.10 8.31 -14.27
C GLY A 93 8.77 7.55 -14.37
N SER A 94 8.61 6.78 -15.43
CA SER A 94 7.46 5.89 -15.69
C SER A 94 7.27 4.77 -14.67
N ILE A 95 8.33 4.40 -13.94
CA ILE A 95 8.32 3.26 -13.00
C ILE A 95 7.83 3.70 -11.61
N VAL A 96 7.82 5.00 -11.29
CA VAL A 96 7.39 5.54 -10.00
C VAL A 96 5.97 5.08 -9.58
N PRO A 97 4.95 5.03 -10.47
CA PRO A 97 3.62 4.51 -10.13
C PRO A 97 3.62 3.03 -9.70
N LEU A 98 4.48 2.20 -10.27
CA LEU A 98 4.60 0.77 -9.94
C LEU A 98 5.17 0.56 -8.53
N VAL A 99 6.13 1.38 -8.13
CA VAL A 99 6.75 1.31 -6.79
C VAL A 99 5.71 1.63 -5.72
N GLY A 100 4.88 2.65 -5.92
CA GLY A 100 3.81 3.00 -4.98
C GLY A 100 2.80 1.87 -4.76
N TRP A 101 2.46 1.14 -5.83
CA TRP A 101 1.58 -0.04 -5.75
C TRP A 101 2.25 -1.21 -5.03
N LEU A 102 3.51 -1.52 -5.37
CA LEU A 102 4.28 -2.59 -4.72
C LEU A 102 4.45 -2.32 -3.22
N PHE A 103 4.75 -1.08 -2.85
CA PHE A 103 4.91 -0.69 -1.45
C PHE A 103 3.61 -0.89 -0.66
N ARG A 104 2.47 -0.48 -1.23
CA ARG A 104 1.15 -0.69 -0.62
C ARG A 104 0.83 -2.18 -0.42
N ARG A 105 1.28 -3.06 -1.33
CA ARG A 105 1.13 -4.51 -1.21
C ARG A 105 2.02 -5.13 -0.13
N VAL A 106 3.28 -4.70 -0.03
CA VAL A 106 4.26 -5.29 0.89
C VAL A 106 4.09 -4.79 2.32
N PHE A 107 3.72 -3.52 2.52
CA PHE A 107 3.76 -2.91 3.85
C PHE A 107 2.55 -3.21 4.74
N GLY A 108 1.42 -3.70 4.22
CA GLY A 108 0.25 -4.09 5.03
C GLY A 108 -0.19 -2.97 5.99
N VAL A 109 -0.39 -1.77 5.43
CA VAL A 109 -0.51 -0.53 6.20
C VAL A 109 -1.70 -0.59 7.17
N ASN A 110 -2.79 -1.25 6.81
CA ASN A 110 -3.99 -1.30 7.65
C ASN A 110 -3.78 -2.18 8.88
N MET A 111 -3.09 -3.33 8.76
CA MET A 111 -2.77 -4.20 9.89
C MET A 111 -1.76 -3.56 10.83
N ARG A 112 -0.82 -2.77 10.32
CA ARG A 112 0.12 -2.01 11.17
C ARG A 112 -0.60 -0.91 11.95
N ASN A 113 -1.49 -0.17 11.30
CA ASN A 113 -2.33 0.84 11.98
C ASN A 113 -3.25 0.19 13.02
N TYR A 114 -3.81 -0.99 12.72
CA TYR A 114 -4.59 -1.77 13.69
C TYR A 114 -3.76 -2.12 14.94
N LYS A 115 -2.53 -2.60 14.78
CA LYS A 115 -1.65 -2.94 15.93
C LYS A 115 -1.31 -1.73 16.81
N VAL A 116 -1.14 -0.55 16.21
CA VAL A 116 -0.92 0.69 16.96
C VAL A 116 -2.18 1.05 17.76
N LEU A 117 -3.36 0.95 17.14
CA LEU A 117 -4.63 1.20 17.80
C LEU A 117 -4.89 0.22 18.96
N GLU A 118 -4.64 -1.06 18.74
CA GLU A 118 -4.80 -2.11 19.75
C GLU A 118 -3.95 -1.84 20.99
N LYS A 119 -2.67 -1.49 20.80
CA LYS A 119 -1.77 -1.09 21.89
C LYS A 119 -2.27 0.13 22.66
N TYR A 120 -2.74 1.15 21.95
CA TYR A 120 -3.28 2.35 22.58
C TYR A 120 -4.51 2.03 23.44
N VAL A 121 -5.47 1.26 22.91
CA VAL A 121 -6.67 0.89 23.66
C VAL A 121 -6.34 0.05 24.89
N MET A 122 -5.37 -0.87 24.79
CA MET A 122 -4.90 -1.66 25.94
C MET A 122 -4.19 -0.80 27.00
N SER A 123 -3.44 0.23 26.60
CA SER A 123 -2.75 1.13 27.54
C SER A 123 -3.67 2.11 28.27
N VAL A 124 -4.87 2.35 27.72
CA VAL A 124 -5.89 3.23 28.32
C VAL A 124 -6.82 2.46 29.27
N ASP A 125 -6.74 1.13 29.30
CA ASP A 125 -7.48 0.29 30.26
C ASP A 125 -6.64 0.03 31.54
N PRO A 126 -6.92 0.71 32.67
CA PRO A 126 -6.28 0.42 33.95
C PRO A 126 -6.66 -0.94 34.55
N ASP A 127 -7.70 -1.61 34.03
CA ASP A 127 -8.20 -2.89 34.53
C ASP A 127 -7.51 -4.11 33.86
N SER A 128 -6.57 -3.90 32.95
CA SER A 128 -5.91 -4.95 32.17
C SER A 128 -5.09 -5.96 33.01
N GLU A 129 -4.66 -5.59 34.22
CA GLU A 129 -4.01 -6.53 35.17
C GLU A 129 -4.99 -7.57 35.75
N SER A 130 -6.29 -7.25 35.84
CA SER A 130 -7.30 -8.15 36.41
C SER A 130 -7.76 -9.26 35.45
N ILE A 131 -7.66 -9.03 34.13
CA ILE A 131 -8.07 -9.99 33.11
C ILE A 131 -7.06 -11.14 32.97
N GLU A 132 -5.77 -10.87 33.19
CA GLU A 132 -4.74 -11.90 33.20
C GLU A 132 -4.89 -12.82 34.43
N ALA A 133 -5.21 -12.24 35.60
CA ALA A 133 -5.45 -12.99 36.84
C ALA A 133 -6.70 -13.89 36.81
N ASP A 134 -7.80 -13.43 36.20
CA ASP A 134 -9.03 -14.24 36.08
C ASP A 134 -8.90 -15.38 35.06
N SER A 135 -8.10 -15.19 34.00
CA SER A 135 -7.88 -16.22 32.98
C SER A 135 -7.04 -17.41 33.47
N VAL A 136 -6.13 -17.17 34.42
CA VAL A 136 -5.27 -18.21 35.01
C VAL A 136 -6.05 -19.04 36.03
N THR A 137 -6.98 -18.42 36.75
CA THR A 137 -7.75 -19.10 37.82
C THR A 137 -8.92 -19.93 37.25
N GLY A 138 -9.51 -19.53 36.13
CA GLY A 138 -10.59 -20.27 35.45
C GLY A 138 -10.18 -21.54 34.70
N LEU A 139 -8.89 -21.87 34.65
CA LEU A 139 -8.37 -23.10 34.01
C LEU A 139 -8.09 -24.25 34.99
N ILE A 140 -8.24 -24.01 36.31
CA ILE A 140 -7.89 -24.97 37.37
C ILE A 140 -9.15 -25.57 38.05
N ASN A 141 -10.36 -25.20 37.60
CA ASN A 141 -11.63 -25.66 38.19
C ASN A 141 -12.51 -26.42 37.19
#